data_AF-A0A389MUS8-F1
#
_entry.id   AF-A0A389MUS8-F1
#
_cell.length_a   1.000
_cell.length_b   1.000
_cell.length_c   1.000
_cell.angle_alpha   90.00
_cell.angle_beta   90.00
_cell.angle_gamma   90.00
#
_symmetry.space_group_name_H-M   'P 1'
#
loop_
_entity.id
_entity.type
_entity.pdbx_description
1 polymer ?
#
loop_
_entity_poly.entity_id
_entity_poly.type
_entity_poly.pdbx_seq_one_letter_code
_entity_poly.pdbx_strand_id
1 'polypeptide(L)'
;MSHGFDAASAAAEAPRPAEGSRLPGALGLLDGGMQALNRVILLLGGLALVAACLVLSYSVLIRYVLHEPTDWQDEMAVFLIVGATFLSASAVQAKRGHVAIEALTGLLSPAANRVRLLMADVISFLFVAFFAWKSWTLLHEAWVDGQVSQSTWGPPLWIPYALMAVGTTLLGLQFALQIVEALLYGPAAAGHDKPKIGIGADVNRDMRGQPERTPRGPDAMGDHR
;
A
#
# COMPACT_ATOMS: atom_id res chain seq x y z
N MET A 1 -18.00 -22.65 10.63
CA MET A 1 -17.48 -21.76 11.70
C MET A 1 -15.98 -21.47 11.54
N SER A 2 -15.44 -21.33 10.31
CA SER A 2 -13.98 -21.21 10.06
C SER A 2 -13.45 -19.79 9.78
N HIS A 3 -14.30 -18.76 9.74
CA HIS A 3 -13.87 -17.39 9.42
C HIS A 3 -13.00 -16.70 10.50
N GLY A 4 -12.88 -17.29 11.69
CA GLY A 4 -12.09 -16.71 12.79
C GLY A 4 -10.58 -16.92 12.68
N PHE A 5 -10.13 -17.95 11.95
CA PHE A 5 -8.71 -18.30 11.87
C PHE A 5 -7.95 -17.46 10.82
N ASP A 6 -8.62 -17.06 9.73
CA ASP A 6 -8.01 -16.23 8.68
C ASP A 6 -7.72 -14.80 9.16
N ALA A 7 -8.59 -14.22 9.99
CA ALA A 7 -8.38 -12.89 10.56
C ALA A 7 -7.21 -12.87 11.57
N ALA A 8 -7.05 -13.95 12.36
CA ALA A 8 -5.93 -14.09 13.28
C ALA A 8 -4.61 -14.38 12.55
N SER A 9 -4.64 -15.12 11.44
CA SER A 9 -3.48 -15.38 10.58
C SER A 9 -3.01 -14.10 9.86
N ALA A 10 -3.95 -13.30 9.36
CA ALA A 10 -3.65 -12.00 8.75
C ALA A 10 -3.07 -10.99 9.76
N ALA A 11 -3.47 -11.07 11.03
CA ALA A 11 -2.91 -10.25 12.12
C ALA A 11 -1.55 -10.75 12.63
N ALA A 12 -1.20 -12.01 12.36
CA ALA A 12 0.05 -12.64 12.80
C ALA A 12 1.19 -12.55 11.79
N GLU A 13 0.96 -12.00 10.59
CA GLU A 13 2.04 -11.65 9.65
C GLU A 13 2.83 -10.48 10.26
N ALA A 14 3.79 -10.82 11.11
CA ALA A 14 4.72 -9.88 11.72
C ALA A 14 5.30 -8.96 10.64
N PRO A 15 5.49 -7.65 10.90
CA PRO A 15 6.13 -6.75 9.96
C PRO A 15 7.50 -7.34 9.60
N ARG A 16 7.63 -7.91 8.39
CA ARG A 16 8.92 -8.43 7.94
C ARG A 16 9.90 -7.24 8.01
N PRO A 17 11.04 -7.39 8.70
CA PRO A 17 12.02 -6.32 8.78
C PRO A 17 12.33 -5.91 7.35
N ALA A 18 12.22 -4.60 7.07
CA ALA A 18 12.46 -4.03 5.75
C ALA A 18 13.79 -4.58 5.23
N GLU A 19 13.73 -5.54 4.31
CA GLU A 19 14.90 -6.09 3.65
C GLU A 19 15.59 -4.92 2.96
N GLY A 20 16.73 -4.51 3.53
CA GLY A 20 17.52 -3.40 3.02
C GLY A 20 17.85 -3.61 1.54
N SER A 21 18.01 -2.48 0.84
CA SER A 21 18.22 -2.37 -0.61
C SER A 21 18.88 -3.61 -1.20
N ARG A 22 18.12 -4.41 -1.96
CA ARG A 22 18.61 -5.65 -2.58
C ARG A 22 19.49 -5.40 -3.81
N LEU A 23 19.91 -4.15 -4.05
CA LEU A 23 20.55 -3.69 -5.28
C LEU A 23 21.95 -3.09 -5.03
N PRO A 24 22.98 -3.50 -5.79
CA PRO A 24 24.30 -2.87 -5.75
C PRO A 24 24.32 -1.54 -6.54
N GLY A 25 25.02 -0.53 -6.01
CA GLY A 25 25.33 0.74 -6.72
C GLY A 25 24.30 1.86 -6.54
N ALA A 26 24.17 2.73 -7.56
CA ALA A 26 23.35 3.95 -7.50
C ALA A 26 21.84 3.67 -7.32
N LEU A 27 21.33 2.55 -7.85
CA LEU A 27 19.93 2.14 -7.69
C LEU A 27 19.60 1.75 -6.23
N GLY A 28 20.56 1.14 -5.52
CA GLY A 28 20.39 0.81 -4.10
C GLY A 28 20.35 2.06 -3.20
N LEU A 29 21.10 3.11 -3.55
CA LEU A 29 21.04 4.39 -2.86
C LEU A 29 19.70 5.10 -3.08
N LEU A 30 19.16 5.07 -4.30
CA LEU A 30 17.85 5.64 -4.63
C LEU A 30 16.72 4.90 -3.92
N ASP A 31 16.74 3.56 -3.94
CA ASP A 31 15.77 2.74 -3.21
C ASP A 31 15.87 2.99 -1.69
N GLY A 32 17.08 3.00 -1.12
CA GLY A 32 17.27 3.31 0.30
C GLY A 32 16.78 4.72 0.68
N GLY A 33 17.04 5.72 -0.15
CA GLY A 33 16.53 7.08 0.02
C GLY A 33 15.01 7.15 -0.05
N MET A 34 14.41 6.45 -1.03
CA MET A 34 12.96 6.33 -1.18
C MET A 34 12.33 5.64 0.03
N GLN A 35 12.94 4.58 0.55
CA GLN A 35 12.46 3.89 1.75
C GLN A 35 12.51 4.79 2.99
N ALA A 36 13.59 5.56 3.17
CA ALA A 36 13.70 6.51 4.28
C ALA A 36 12.62 7.60 4.18
N LEU A 37 12.44 8.16 2.98
CA LEU A 37 11.40 9.14 2.69
C LEU A 37 9.99 8.57 2.97
N ASN A 38 9.71 7.38 2.45
CA ASN A 38 8.44 6.68 2.64
C ASN A 38 8.12 6.43 4.13
N ARG A 39 9.12 6.15 4.97
CA ARG A 39 8.91 6.00 6.43
C ARG A 39 8.47 7.30 7.08
N VAL A 40 9.13 8.41 6.75
CA VAL A 40 8.76 9.73 7.26
C VAL A 40 7.35 10.10 6.79
N ILE A 41 7.06 9.86 5.51
CA ILE A 41 5.74 10.12 4.93
C ILE A 41 4.65 9.31 5.64
N LEU A 42 4.87 8.02 5.93
CA LEU A 42 3.89 7.21 6.66
C LEU A 42 3.63 7.72 8.06
N LEU A 43 4.67 8.18 8.77
CA LEU A 43 4.51 8.79 10.09
C LEU A 43 3.70 10.09 10.01
N LEU A 44 4.03 10.97 9.07
CA LEU A 44 3.33 12.22 8.84
C LEU A 44 1.89 12.00 8.37
N GLY A 45 1.65 11.03 7.49
CA GLY A 45 0.32 10.65 7.00
C GLY A 45 -0.54 10.06 8.11
N GLY A 46 0.02 9.21 8.96
CA GLY A 46 -0.68 8.70 10.15
C GLY A 46 -1.04 9.82 11.13
N LEU A 47 -0.11 10.74 11.39
CA LEU A 47 -0.38 11.90 12.25
C LEU A 47 -1.45 12.83 11.64
N ALA A 48 -1.40 13.06 10.32
CA ALA A 48 -2.39 13.85 9.61
C ALA A 48 -3.80 13.22 9.70
N LEU A 49 -3.90 11.90 9.61
CA LEU A 49 -5.17 11.18 9.75
C LEU A 49 -5.73 11.28 11.17
N VAL A 50 -4.87 11.12 12.19
CA VAL A 50 -5.27 11.34 13.59
C VAL A 50 -5.73 12.78 13.80
N ALA A 51 -5.00 13.76 13.26
CA ALA A 51 -5.39 15.16 13.31
C ALA A 51 -6.75 15.41 12.64
N ALA A 52 -7.00 14.82 11.46
CA ALA A 52 -8.29 14.92 10.78
C ALA A 52 -9.44 14.36 11.65
N CYS A 53 -9.23 13.19 12.27
CA CYS A 53 -10.21 12.62 13.20
C CYS A 53 -10.49 13.53 14.40
N LEU A 54 -9.45 14.14 14.99
CA LEU A 54 -9.61 15.06 16.12
C LEU A 54 -10.36 16.33 15.71
N VAL A 55 -10.09 16.87 14.53
CA VAL A 55 -10.73 18.07 13.99
C VAL A 55 -12.22 17.84 13.74
N LEU A 56 -12.57 16.70 13.12
CA LEU A 56 -13.96 16.32 12.89
C LEU A 56 -14.69 16.05 14.21
N SER A 57 -14.02 15.37 15.16
CA SER A 57 -14.59 15.13 16.49
C SER A 57 -14.83 16.44 17.24
N TYR A 58 -13.89 17.38 17.16
CA TYR A 58 -14.04 18.73 17.71
C TYR A 58 -15.22 19.47 17.08
N SER A 59 -15.37 19.42 15.75
CA SER A 59 -16.51 20.01 15.03
C SER A 59 -17.85 19.52 15.57
N VAL A 60 -17.98 18.21 15.72
CA VAL A 60 -19.16 17.56 16.29
C VAL A 60 -19.40 18.05 17.73
N LEU A 61 -18.38 18.01 18.60
CA LEU A 61 -18.52 18.42 19.99
C LEU A 61 -18.99 19.88 20.13
N ILE A 62 -18.36 20.81 19.41
CA ILE A 62 -18.72 22.23 19.48
C ILE A 62 -20.13 22.47 18.97
N ARG A 63 -20.50 21.83 17.85
CA ARG A 63 -21.84 21.97 17.26
C ARG A 63 -22.95 21.50 18.19
N TYR A 64 -22.75 20.39 18.90
CA TYR A 64 -23.78 19.81 19.76
C TYR A 64 -23.77 20.37 21.19
N VAL A 65 -22.61 20.79 21.72
CA VAL A 65 -22.50 21.30 23.09
C VAL A 65 -22.67 22.81 23.14
N LEU A 66 -21.93 23.53 22.28
CA LEU A 66 -21.91 25.00 22.27
C LEU A 66 -22.92 25.60 21.29
N HIS A 67 -23.57 24.80 20.44
CA HIS A 67 -24.56 25.23 19.44
C HIS A 67 -24.03 26.26 18.43
N GLU A 68 -22.71 26.39 18.30
CA GLU A 68 -22.07 27.26 17.32
C GLU A 68 -21.43 26.41 16.20
N PRO A 69 -21.78 26.63 14.93
CA PRO A 69 -21.09 25.99 13.82
C PRO A 69 -19.74 26.68 13.55
N THR A 70 -18.79 25.90 13.03
CA THR A 70 -17.41 26.30 12.79
C THR A 70 -17.06 25.95 11.35
N ASP A 71 -16.60 26.93 10.58
CA ASP A 71 -16.60 26.84 9.11
C ASP A 71 -15.31 26.29 8.49
N TRP A 72 -14.26 26.04 9.28
CA TRP A 72 -12.91 25.68 8.77
C TRP A 72 -12.57 24.19 8.85
N GLN A 73 -13.34 23.42 9.62
CA GLN A 73 -12.95 22.05 10.00
C GLN A 73 -13.08 21.07 8.86
N ASP A 74 -14.10 21.25 8.02
CA ASP A 74 -14.40 20.35 6.91
C ASP A 74 -13.26 20.38 5.89
N GLU A 75 -12.81 21.57 5.48
CA GLU A 75 -11.71 21.73 4.52
C GLU A 75 -10.39 21.30 5.13
N MET A 76 -10.14 21.63 6.40
CA MET A 76 -8.89 21.22 7.05
C MET A 76 -8.79 19.69 7.14
N ALA A 77 -9.89 19.01 7.47
CA ALA A 77 -9.95 17.56 7.45
C ALA A 77 -9.73 17.00 6.04
N VAL A 78 -10.38 17.57 5.02
CA VAL A 78 -10.16 17.18 3.62
C VAL A 78 -8.70 17.33 3.21
N PHE A 79 -8.04 18.45 3.54
CA PHE A 79 -6.66 18.71 3.15
C PHE A 79 -5.70 17.72 3.84
N LEU A 80 -5.95 17.42 5.11
CA LEU A 80 -5.19 16.41 5.86
C LEU A 80 -5.36 15.01 5.27
N ILE A 81 -6.58 14.63 4.91
CA ILE A 81 -6.87 13.32 4.30
C ILE A 81 -6.24 13.21 2.90
N VAL A 82 -6.34 14.27 2.08
CA VAL A 82 -5.69 14.33 0.75
C VAL A 82 -4.18 14.17 0.90
N GLY A 83 -3.56 14.92 1.81
CA GLY A 83 -2.13 14.81 2.11
C GLY A 83 -1.75 13.42 2.58
N ALA A 84 -2.45 12.87 3.57
CA ALA A 84 -2.20 11.53 4.09
C ALA A 84 -2.33 10.46 3.00
N THR A 85 -3.35 10.55 2.15
CA THR A 85 -3.65 9.57 1.11
C THR A 85 -2.60 9.58 0.00
N PHE A 86 -2.37 10.74 -0.63
CA PHE A 86 -1.51 10.81 -1.80
C PHE A 86 -0.04 10.69 -1.45
N LEU A 87 0.42 11.28 -0.35
CA LEU A 87 1.82 11.15 0.05
C LEU A 87 2.11 9.71 0.47
N SER A 88 1.25 9.07 1.26
CA SER A 88 1.48 7.70 1.72
C SER A 88 1.37 6.64 0.62
N ALA A 89 0.78 6.97 -0.53
CA ALA A 89 0.57 6.02 -1.61
C ALA A 89 1.87 5.37 -2.10
N SER A 90 2.97 6.13 -2.23
CA SER A 90 4.28 5.58 -2.62
C SER A 90 4.80 4.57 -1.61
N ALA A 91 4.64 4.86 -0.33
CA ALA A 91 5.10 3.99 0.75
C ALA A 91 4.28 2.69 0.86
N VAL A 92 2.98 2.76 0.58
CA VAL A 92 2.11 1.56 0.48
C VAL A 92 2.48 0.75 -0.76
N GLN A 93 2.68 1.42 -1.90
CA GLN A 93 3.08 0.76 -3.15
C GLN A 93 4.46 0.08 -3.04
N ALA A 94 5.40 0.69 -2.32
CA ALA A 94 6.72 0.11 -2.05
C ALA A 94 6.64 -1.27 -1.39
N LYS A 95 5.62 -1.48 -0.54
CA LYS A 95 5.37 -2.76 0.13
C LYS A 95 4.68 -3.79 -0.77
N ARG A 96 4.21 -3.41 -1.97
CA ARG A 96 3.41 -4.24 -2.88
C ARG A 96 2.30 -5.02 -2.18
N GLY A 97 1.68 -4.43 -1.16
CA GLY A 97 0.59 -5.04 -0.38
C GLY A 97 -0.74 -5.12 -1.12
N HIS A 98 -0.80 -4.64 -2.36
CA HIS A 98 -1.93 -4.92 -3.24
C HIS A 98 -1.96 -6.42 -3.43
N VAL A 99 -3.05 -7.04 -2.95
CA VAL A 99 -3.42 -8.42 -3.23
C VAL A 99 -3.29 -8.59 -4.74
N ALA A 100 -2.12 -9.06 -5.20
CA ALA A 100 -1.98 -9.59 -6.52
C ALA A 100 -3.16 -10.55 -6.65
N ILE A 101 -3.86 -10.56 -7.77
CA ILE A 101 -4.99 -11.47 -7.96
C ILE A 101 -4.40 -12.89 -7.91
N GLU A 102 -4.23 -13.42 -6.69
CA GLU A 102 -3.58 -14.68 -6.32
C GLU A 102 -4.46 -15.83 -6.80
N ALA A 103 -5.77 -15.56 -6.93
CA ALA A 103 -6.73 -16.43 -7.58
C ALA A 103 -6.32 -16.83 -9.01
N LEU A 104 -5.63 -15.96 -9.76
CA LEU A 104 -5.15 -16.30 -11.11
C LEU A 104 -3.72 -16.86 -11.11
N THR A 105 -2.93 -16.64 -10.06
CA THR A 105 -1.52 -17.07 -10.05
C THR A 105 -1.38 -18.59 -10.00
N GLY A 106 -2.38 -19.31 -9.47
CA GLY A 106 -2.39 -20.78 -9.43
C GLY A 106 -2.69 -21.45 -10.78
N LEU A 107 -3.18 -20.70 -11.77
CA LEU A 107 -3.59 -21.24 -13.08
C LEU A 107 -2.57 -20.97 -14.21
N LEU A 108 -1.62 -20.05 -14.00
CA LEU A 108 -0.68 -19.60 -15.02
C LEU A 108 0.71 -20.20 -14.83
N SER A 109 1.42 -20.41 -15.95
CA SER A 109 2.83 -20.80 -15.92
C SER A 109 3.70 -19.66 -15.32
N PRO A 110 4.87 -19.97 -14.73
CA PRO A 110 5.72 -18.97 -14.09
C PRO A 110 6.12 -17.80 -15.01
N ALA A 111 6.32 -18.08 -16.31
CA ALA A 111 6.65 -17.08 -17.32
C ALA A 111 5.46 -16.16 -17.63
N ALA A 112 4.25 -16.73 -17.78
CA ALA A 112 3.04 -15.95 -18.02
C ALA A 112 2.69 -15.06 -16.83
N ASN A 113 2.89 -15.55 -15.60
CA ASN A 113 2.67 -14.74 -14.40
C ASN A 113 3.65 -13.56 -14.32
N ARG A 114 4.92 -13.76 -14.69
CA ARG A 114 5.91 -12.67 -14.75
C ARG A 114 5.49 -11.57 -15.72
N VAL A 115 5.05 -11.93 -16.93
CA VAL A 115 4.59 -10.96 -17.93
C VAL A 115 3.33 -10.24 -17.44
N ARG A 116 2.38 -10.96 -16.83
CA ARG A 116 1.17 -10.36 -16.26
C ARG A 116 1.48 -9.28 -15.22
N LEU A 117 2.38 -9.59 -14.28
CA LEU A 117 2.77 -8.66 -13.21
C LEU A 117 3.47 -7.43 -13.78
N LEU A 118 4.39 -7.62 -14.73
CA LEU A 118 5.06 -6.52 -15.41
C LEU A 118 4.08 -5.64 -16.20
N MET A 119 3.13 -6.24 -16.91
CA MET A 119 2.09 -5.49 -17.63
C MET A 119 1.21 -4.68 -16.68
N ALA A 120 0.81 -5.27 -15.55
CA ALA A 120 0.04 -4.56 -14.52
C ALA A 120 0.82 -3.35 -13.99
N ASP A 121 2.10 -3.54 -13.63
CA ASP A 121 2.96 -2.45 -13.16
C ASP A 121 3.10 -1.34 -14.22
N VAL A 122 3.29 -1.68 -15.49
CA VAL A 122 3.42 -0.71 -16.59
C VAL A 122 2.13 0.06 -16.81
N ILE A 123 0.97 -0.62 -16.82
CA ILE A 123 -0.33 0.05 -16.99
C ILE A 123 -0.60 0.99 -15.80
N SER A 124 -0.35 0.52 -14.57
CA SER A 124 -0.45 1.35 -13.37
C SER A 124 0.49 2.55 -13.43
N PHE A 125 1.74 2.37 -13.86
CA PHE A 125 2.68 3.46 -14.05
C PHE A 125 2.19 4.51 -15.06
N LEU A 126 1.69 4.09 -16.22
CA LEU A 126 1.18 5.00 -17.23
C LEU A 126 -0.02 5.81 -16.70
N PHE A 127 -0.93 5.17 -15.98
CA PHE A 127 -2.05 5.84 -15.34
C PHE A 127 -1.58 6.86 -14.30
N VAL A 128 -0.66 6.47 -13.42
CA VAL A 128 -0.11 7.35 -12.38
C VAL A 128 0.67 8.51 -12.99
N ALA A 129 1.43 8.29 -14.06
CA ALA A 129 2.14 9.34 -14.77
C ALA A 129 1.20 10.38 -15.39
N PHE A 130 0.12 9.92 -16.05
CA PHE A 130 -0.93 10.80 -16.54
C PHE A 130 -1.60 11.58 -15.40
N PHE A 131 -1.91 10.90 -14.30
CA PHE A 131 -2.55 11.52 -13.15
C PHE A 131 -1.65 12.55 -12.45
N ALA A 132 -0.34 12.30 -12.36
CA ALA A 132 0.65 13.25 -11.85
C ALA A 132 0.73 14.51 -12.74
N TRP A 133 0.72 14.33 -14.07
CA TRP A 133 0.68 15.47 -15.00
C TRP A 133 -0.58 16.33 -14.82
N LYS A 134 -1.75 15.69 -14.74
CA LYS A 134 -3.01 16.38 -14.47
C LYS A 134 -3.04 17.07 -13.11
N SER A 135 -2.46 16.45 -12.08
CA SER A 135 -2.36 17.04 -10.74
C SER A 135 -1.51 18.31 -10.75
N TRP A 136 -0.40 18.32 -11.50
CA TRP A 136 0.42 19.52 -11.69
C TRP A 136 -0.32 20.62 -12.48
N THR A 137 -1.12 20.25 -13.48
CA THR A 137 -1.96 21.22 -14.19
C THR A 137 -2.96 21.89 -13.25
N LEU A 138 -3.66 21.10 -12.42
CA LEU A 138 -4.62 21.62 -11.43
C LEU A 138 -3.95 22.52 -10.40
N LEU A 139 -2.77 22.15 -9.91
CA LEU A 139 -2.01 23.00 -9.01
C LEU A 139 -1.67 24.34 -9.68
N HIS A 140 -1.18 24.30 -10.92
CA HIS A 140 -0.83 25.52 -11.65
C HIS A 140 -2.05 26.43 -11.86
N GLU A 141 -3.16 25.86 -12.29
CA GLU A 141 -4.43 26.58 -12.48
C GLU A 141 -4.92 27.20 -11.16
N ALA A 142 -4.94 26.42 -10.07
CA ALA A 142 -5.35 26.93 -8.77
C ALA A 142 -4.44 28.05 -8.23
N TRP A 143 -3.15 28.01 -8.56
CA TRP A 143 -2.20 29.05 -8.17
C TRP A 143 -2.37 30.33 -9.00
N VAL A 144 -2.51 30.21 -10.33
CA VAL A 144 -2.63 31.35 -11.25
C VAL A 144 -3.99 32.03 -11.12
N ASP A 145 -5.06 31.26 -11.06
CA ASP A 145 -6.43 31.78 -10.99
C ASP A 145 -6.85 32.13 -9.56
N GLY A 146 -6.00 31.85 -8.56
CA GLY A 146 -6.29 32.12 -7.15
C GLY A 146 -7.50 31.34 -6.63
N GLN A 147 -7.65 30.08 -7.06
CA GLN A 147 -8.82 29.28 -6.73
C GLN A 147 -8.92 29.01 -5.23
N VAL A 148 -10.09 29.28 -4.68
CA VAL A 148 -10.45 29.04 -3.27
C VAL A 148 -11.60 28.04 -3.19
N SER A 149 -11.68 27.34 -2.06
CA SER A 149 -12.84 26.50 -1.75
C SER A 149 -14.14 27.32 -1.82
N GLN A 150 -15.23 26.69 -2.25
CA GLN A 150 -16.56 27.31 -2.33
C GLN A 150 -17.27 27.39 -0.96
N SER A 151 -16.51 27.26 0.12
CA SER A 151 -17.02 27.34 1.48
C SER A 151 -16.85 28.73 2.08
N THR A 152 -17.54 28.98 3.20
CA THR A 152 -17.44 30.25 3.95
C THR A 152 -16.01 30.58 4.36
N TRP A 153 -15.19 29.57 4.68
CA TRP A 153 -13.80 29.78 5.05
C TRP A 153 -12.88 30.05 3.85
N GLY A 154 -13.21 29.51 2.67
CA GLY A 154 -12.53 29.81 1.41
C GLY A 154 -11.01 29.61 1.40
N PRO A 155 -10.43 28.52 1.95
CA PRO A 155 -8.99 28.30 1.88
C PRO A 155 -8.53 28.08 0.43
N PRO A 156 -7.27 28.43 0.11
CA PRO A 156 -6.75 28.30 -1.24
C PRO A 156 -6.53 26.82 -1.61
N LEU A 157 -6.95 26.44 -2.82
CA LEU A 157 -6.92 25.05 -3.31
C LEU A 157 -5.54 24.59 -3.80
N TRP A 158 -4.57 25.49 -3.94
CA TRP A 158 -3.20 25.10 -4.29
C TRP A 158 -2.58 24.17 -3.25
N ILE A 159 -3.00 24.25 -1.97
CA ILE A 159 -2.47 23.40 -0.89
C ILE A 159 -2.78 21.92 -1.14
N PRO A 160 -4.06 21.49 -1.22
CA PRO A 160 -4.39 20.09 -1.47
C PRO A 160 -3.89 19.61 -2.84
N TYR A 161 -3.91 20.46 -3.88
CA TYR A 161 -3.40 20.09 -5.20
C TYR A 161 -1.88 19.91 -5.22
N ALA A 162 -1.12 20.67 -4.42
CA ALA A 162 0.31 20.45 -4.26
C ALA A 162 0.61 19.12 -3.59
N LEU A 163 -0.11 18.79 -2.51
CA LEU A 163 0.04 17.50 -1.83
C LEU A 163 -0.29 16.34 -2.78
N MET A 164 -1.35 16.47 -3.57
CA MET A 164 -1.72 15.50 -4.60
C MET A 164 -0.66 15.38 -5.70
N ALA A 165 -0.16 16.48 -6.25
CA ALA A 165 0.85 16.49 -7.31
C ALA A 165 2.18 15.88 -6.84
N VAL A 166 2.63 16.23 -5.63
CA VAL A 166 3.85 15.65 -5.04
C VAL A 166 3.67 14.17 -4.76
N GLY A 167 2.57 13.77 -4.09
CA GLY A 167 2.32 12.38 -3.73
C GLY A 167 2.20 11.45 -4.95
N THR A 168 1.48 11.89 -5.98
CA THR A 168 1.35 11.12 -7.24
C THR A 168 2.66 11.04 -8.02
N THR A 169 3.50 12.08 -7.97
CA THR A 169 4.85 12.04 -8.55
C THR A 169 5.74 11.03 -7.83
N LEU A 170 5.70 11.00 -6.49
CA LEU A 170 6.43 10.02 -5.68
C LEU A 170 5.96 8.59 -5.96
N LEU A 171 4.65 8.39 -6.09
CA LEU A 171 4.06 7.10 -6.46
C LEU A 171 4.54 6.65 -7.85
N GLY A 172 4.57 7.56 -8.83
CA GLY A 172 5.09 7.29 -10.16
C GLY A 172 6.55 6.88 -10.15
N LEU A 173 7.38 7.56 -9.35
CA LEU A 173 8.79 7.20 -9.18
C LEU A 173 8.96 5.82 -8.53
N GLN A 174 8.12 5.47 -7.55
CA GLN A 174 8.13 4.14 -6.94
C GLN A 174 7.79 3.04 -7.96
N PHE A 175 6.77 3.25 -8.81
CA PHE A 175 6.45 2.32 -9.89
C PHE A 175 7.59 2.19 -10.90
N ALA A 176 8.24 3.29 -11.28
CA ALA A 176 9.38 3.26 -12.19
C ALA A 176 10.54 2.42 -11.64
N LEU A 177 10.90 2.62 -10.36
CA LEU A 177 11.93 1.81 -9.68
C LEU A 177 11.57 0.32 -9.71
N GLN A 178 10.33 0.00 -9.34
CA GLN A 178 9.81 -1.37 -9.32
C GLN A 178 9.81 -2.05 -10.70
N ILE A 179 9.50 -1.31 -11.77
CA ILE A 179 9.55 -1.82 -13.15
C ILE A 179 11.01 -2.09 -13.56
N VAL A 180 11.92 -1.15 -13.27
CA VAL A 180 13.35 -1.31 -13.56
C VAL A 180 13.92 -2.53 -12.83
N GLU A 181 13.57 -2.72 -11.56
CA GLU A 181 13.95 -3.90 -10.78
C GLU A 181 13.39 -5.21 -11.38
N ALA A 182 12.12 -5.20 -11.80
CA ALA A 182 11.48 -6.37 -12.40
C ALA A 182 12.11 -6.78 -13.74
N LEU A 183 12.57 -5.79 -14.51
CA LEU A 183 13.27 -5.99 -15.79
C LEU A 183 14.70 -6.51 -15.59
N LEU A 184 15.47 -5.89 -14.69
CA LEU A 184 16.89 -6.20 -14.49
C LEU A 184 17.13 -7.47 -13.67
N TYR A 185 16.41 -7.64 -12.55
CA TYR A 185 16.68 -8.68 -11.56
C TYR A 185 15.54 -9.70 -11.43
N GLY A 186 14.43 -9.47 -12.13
CA GLY A 186 13.26 -10.34 -12.13
C GLY A 186 12.22 -9.99 -11.07
N PRO A 187 11.04 -10.61 -11.14
CA PRO A 187 9.86 -10.21 -10.36
C PRO A 187 10.02 -10.36 -8.85
N ALA A 188 10.86 -11.32 -8.40
CA ALA A 188 11.14 -11.52 -6.98
C ALA A 188 11.98 -10.38 -6.37
N ALA A 189 12.87 -9.78 -7.17
CA ALA A 189 13.65 -8.62 -6.75
C ALA A 189 12.77 -7.37 -6.62
N ALA A 190 11.80 -7.23 -7.52
CA ALA A 190 10.84 -6.13 -7.51
C ALA A 190 9.83 -6.16 -6.34
N GLY A 191 9.88 -7.18 -5.47
CA GLY A 191 9.00 -7.30 -4.30
C GLY A 191 7.74 -8.15 -4.50
N HIS A 192 7.64 -8.93 -5.58
CA HIS A 192 6.56 -9.92 -5.69
C HIS A 192 6.86 -11.16 -4.83
N ASP A 193 5.91 -11.52 -3.97
CA ASP A 193 5.96 -12.77 -3.23
C ASP A 193 5.87 -13.98 -4.19
N LYS A 194 6.46 -15.10 -3.76
CA LYS A 194 6.38 -16.36 -4.53
C LYS A 194 4.90 -16.76 -4.65
N PRO A 195 4.44 -17.18 -5.84
CA PRO A 195 3.05 -17.62 -6.01
C PRO A 195 2.79 -18.78 -5.05
N LYS A 196 1.85 -18.61 -4.12
CA LYS A 196 1.36 -19.70 -3.26
C LYS A 196 0.65 -20.69 -4.17
N ILE A 197 1.30 -21.83 -4.40
CA ILE A 197 0.73 -22.89 -5.24
C ILE A 197 -0.33 -23.56 -4.35
N GLY A 198 -1.58 -23.60 -4.84
CA GLY A 198 -2.79 -23.81 -4.03
C GLY A 198 -2.65 -24.76 -2.84
N ILE A 199 -3.33 -24.41 -1.73
CA ILE A 199 -3.33 -25.01 -0.38
C ILE A 199 -2.80 -26.47 -0.25
N GLY A 200 -3.17 -27.39 -1.15
CA GLY A 200 -2.66 -28.77 -1.14
C GLY A 200 -1.16 -28.95 -1.45
N ALA A 201 -0.54 -28.07 -2.25
CA ALA A 201 0.88 -28.16 -2.59
C ALA A 201 1.78 -27.68 -1.45
N ASP A 202 1.38 -26.60 -0.77
CA ASP A 202 2.10 -26.05 0.38
C ASP A 202 1.96 -26.98 1.61
N VAL A 203 0.76 -27.53 1.86
CA VAL A 203 0.55 -28.54 2.92
C VAL A 203 1.41 -29.79 2.70
N ASN A 204 1.52 -30.29 1.47
CA ASN A 204 2.35 -31.46 1.15
C ASN A 204 3.85 -31.17 1.29
N ARG A 205 4.28 -29.92 1.08
CA ARG A 205 5.67 -29.50 1.23
C ARG A 205 6.07 -29.39 2.70
N ASP A 206 5.18 -28.87 3.53
CA ASP A 206 5.37 -28.78 4.98
C ASP A 206 5.31 -30.15 5.65
N MET A 207 4.44 -31.06 5.18
CA MET A 207 4.38 -32.45 5.65
C MET A 207 5.65 -33.24 5.32
N ARG A 208 6.31 -32.99 4.17
CA ARG A 208 7.59 -33.64 3.84
C ARG A 208 8.76 -33.17 4.69
N GLY A 209 8.68 -31.96 5.26
CA GLY A 209 9.65 -31.46 6.23
C GLY A 209 9.46 -31.99 7.65
N GLN A 210 8.33 -32.64 7.94
CA GLN A 210 7.98 -33.18 9.27
C GLN A 210 7.57 -34.67 9.16
N PRO A 211 8.54 -35.59 8.96
CA PRO A 211 8.25 -37.02 8.80
C PRO A 211 7.53 -37.67 9.99
N GLU A 212 7.52 -37.04 11.18
CA GLU A 212 6.87 -37.55 12.39
C GLU A 212 5.35 -37.32 12.46
N ARG A 213 4.76 -36.56 11.53
CA ARG A 213 3.32 -36.25 11.53
C ARG A 213 2.51 -37.06 10.50
N THR A 214 2.98 -38.22 10.11
CA THR A 214 2.09 -39.23 9.52
C THR A 214 1.08 -39.62 10.60
N PRO A 215 -0.24 -39.45 10.38
CA PRO A 215 -1.23 -39.98 11.31
C PRO A 215 -1.00 -41.49 11.37
N ARG A 216 -0.51 -42.00 12.49
CA ARG A 216 -0.57 -43.43 12.77
C ARG A 216 -2.05 -43.78 12.66
N GLY A 217 -2.38 -44.58 11.64
CA GLY A 217 -3.70 -45.18 11.55
C GLY A 217 -4.00 -45.89 12.87
N PRO A 218 -5.27 -45.99 13.29
CA PRO A 218 -5.62 -46.62 14.55
C PRO A 218 -4.96 -48.01 14.61
N ASP A 219 -4.07 -48.19 15.58
CA ASP A 219 -3.29 -49.41 15.77
C ASP A 219 -4.25 -50.60 15.81
N ALA A 220 -4.22 -51.40 14.76
CA ALA A 220 -4.93 -52.65 14.70
C ALA A 220 -4.21 -53.65 15.62
N MET A 221 -4.94 -54.14 16.62
CA MET A 221 -4.64 -55.27 17.51
C MET A 221 -3.51 -55.08 18.54
N GLY A 222 -3.93 -54.96 19.80
CA GLY A 222 -3.22 -55.48 20.96
C GLY A 222 -4.13 -56.46 21.70
N ASP A 223 -4.11 -57.71 21.24
CA ASP A 223 -4.57 -58.90 21.95
C ASP A 223 -3.77 -59.04 23.26
N HIS A 224 -4.41 -58.92 24.42
CA HIS A 224 -3.96 -59.55 25.66
C HIS A 224 -5.16 -59.76 26.61
N ARG A 225 -5.59 -61.02 26.64
CA ARG A 225 -6.08 -61.84 27.77
C ARG A 225 -6.44 -61.14 29.09
#